data_AF-A0A4Y2GHE2-F1
#
_entry.id   AF-A0A4Y2GHE2-F1
#
_cell.length_a   1.000
_cell.length_b   1.000
_cell.length_c   1.000
_cell.angle_alpha   90.00
_cell.angle_beta   90.00
_cell.angle_gamma   90.00
#
_symmetry.space_group_name_H-M   'P 1'
#
loop_
_entity.id
_entity.type
_entity.pdbx_description
1 polymer ?
#
loop_
_entity_poly.entity_id
_entity_poly.type
_entity_poly.pdbx_seq_one_letter_code
_entity_poly.pdbx_strand_id
1 'polypeptide(L)'
;MEVILNRPLQWLVCQLHANEFLLRHIFAHVDGTTNRSRSLTGEIRKLLAGCEKLPVDSSTPIEYTLCEVTNKKDLSTDQLHLTEICEDKNC
;
A
#
# COMPACT_ATOMS: atom_id res chain seq x y z
N MET A 1 9.24 -9.90 -14.23
CA MET A 1 8.32 -9.64 -13.11
C MET A 1 6.96 -9.19 -13.64
N GLU A 2 6.89 -8.17 -14.51
CA GLU A 2 5.65 -7.78 -15.20
C GLU A 2 5.01 -8.91 -16.00
N VAL A 3 5.82 -9.70 -16.73
CA VAL A 3 5.36 -10.88 -17.48
C VAL A 3 4.75 -11.96 -16.58
N ILE A 4 5.24 -12.10 -15.34
CA ILE A 4 4.76 -13.10 -14.37
C ILE A 4 3.47 -12.61 -13.72
N LEU A 5 3.40 -11.30 -13.41
CA LEU A 5 2.25 -10.66 -12.79
C LEU A 5 1.14 -10.33 -13.80
N ASN A 6 1.44 -10.42 -15.10
CA ASN A 6 0.57 -9.99 -16.20
C ASN A 6 0.04 -8.55 -16.02
N ARG A 7 0.82 -7.69 -15.36
CA ARG A 7 0.45 -6.31 -15.01
C ARG A 7 1.69 -5.40 -14.94
N PRO A 8 1.51 -4.08 -15.12
CA PRO A 8 2.60 -3.11 -14.95
C PRO A 8 3.13 -3.13 -13.51
N LEU A 9 4.46 -3.14 -13.33
CA LEU A 9 5.06 -3.03 -11.99
C LEU A 9 4.71 -1.72 -11.31
N GLN A 10 4.47 -0.68 -12.10
CA GLN A 10 4.03 0.62 -11.62
C GLN A 10 2.79 0.53 -10.75
N TRP A 11 1.85 -0.38 -11.05
CA TRP A 11 0.65 -0.58 -10.24
C TRP A 11 0.96 -1.10 -8.83
N LEU A 12 1.90 -2.03 -8.70
CA LEU A 12 2.35 -2.52 -7.41
C LEU A 12 2.99 -1.39 -6.59
N VAL A 13 3.80 -0.55 -7.24
CA VAL A 13 4.43 0.61 -6.60
C VAL A 13 3.37 1.63 -6.14
N CYS A 14 2.37 1.92 -6.98
CA CYS A 14 1.27 2.82 -6.62
C CYS A 14 0.47 2.30 -5.41
N GLN A 15 0.14 0.99 -5.37
CA GLN A 15 -0.55 0.37 -4.24
C GLN A 15 0.28 0.43 -2.95
N LEU A 16 1.58 0.11 -3.04
CA LEU A 16 2.49 0.21 -1.90
C LEU A 16 2.58 1.64 -1.38
N HIS A 17 2.65 2.63 -2.27
CA HIS A 17 2.73 4.03 -1.89
C HIS A 17 1.43 4.53 -1.24
N ALA A 18 0.27 4.10 -1.75
CA ALA A 18 -1.02 4.41 -1.13
C ALA A 18 -1.13 3.85 0.29
N ASN A 19 -0.75 2.58 0.46
CA ASN A 19 -0.74 1.92 1.77
C ASN A 19 0.26 2.59 2.72
N GLU A 20 1.47 2.91 2.26
CA GLU A 20 2.46 3.65 3.04
C GLU A 20 1.91 5.00 3.49
N PHE A 21 1.29 5.76 2.60
CA PHE A 21 0.76 7.09 2.89
C PHE A 21 -0.34 7.05 3.96
N LEU A 22 -1.29 6.13 3.81
CA LEU A 22 -2.41 5.97 4.76
C LEU A 22 -1.93 5.49 6.12
N LEU A 23 -0.99 4.53 6.13
CA LEU A 23 -0.45 3.97 7.36
C LEU A 23 0.54 4.93 8.05
N ARG A 24 1.14 5.89 7.35
CA ARG A 24 2.15 6.81 7.92
C ARG A 24 1.62 7.59 9.12
N HIS A 25 0.37 8.04 9.07
CA HIS A 25 -0.24 8.77 10.19
C HIS A 25 -0.49 7.85 11.40
N ILE A 26 -0.92 6.61 11.14
CA ILE A 26 -1.12 5.60 12.18
C ILE A 26 0.21 5.25 12.83
N PHE A 27 1.25 4.98 12.02
CA PHE A 27 2.59 4.71 12.54
C PHE A 27 3.20 5.92 13.27
N ALA A 28 2.98 7.14 12.81
CA ALA A 28 3.43 8.33 13.52
C ALA A 28 2.78 8.45 14.91
N HIS A 29 1.53 8.01 15.06
CA HIS A 29 0.83 7.99 16.34
C HIS A 29 1.27 6.84 17.24
N VAL A 30 1.33 5.60 16.71
CA VAL A 30 1.59 4.40 17.52
C VAL A 30 3.08 4.18 17.78
N ASP A 31 3.94 4.51 16.82
CA ASP A 31 5.39 4.27 16.86
C ASP A 31 6.21 5.56 17.06
N GLY A 32 5.52 6.69 17.22
CA GLY A 32 6.10 8.02 17.34
C GLY A 32 6.60 8.62 16.01
N THR A 33 7.05 9.87 16.05
CA THR A 33 7.58 10.56 14.87
C THR A 33 8.85 9.88 14.39
N THR A 34 8.67 9.05 13.38
CA THR A 34 9.73 8.34 12.70
C THR A 34 10.44 9.35 11.78
N ASN A 35 11.62 9.85 12.18
CA ASN A 35 12.49 10.55 11.24
C ASN A 35 12.81 9.54 10.12
N ARG A 36 12.79 9.99 8.86
CA ARG A 36 13.02 9.16 7.66
C ARG A 36 14.49 8.69 7.61
N SER A 37 14.96 8.03 8.65
CA SER A 37 16.32 7.55 8.84
C SER A 37 16.29 6.04 9.04
N ARG A 38 17.31 5.41 8.49
CA ARG A 38 17.58 3.98 8.35
C ARG A 38 17.55 3.15 9.66
N SER A 39 17.27 3.77 10.81
CA SER A 39 17.22 3.10 12.12
C SER A 39 15.81 2.65 12.46
N LEU A 40 15.62 1.33 12.60
CA LEU A 40 14.43 0.70 13.19
C LEU A 40 14.35 1.07 14.69
N THR A 41 13.90 2.28 14.98
CA THR A 41 13.90 2.79 16.36
C THR A 41 12.54 2.62 17.06
N GLY A 42 11.45 2.61 16.29
CA GLY A 42 10.09 2.38 16.80
C GLY A 42 9.85 0.92 17.23
N GLU A 43 9.01 0.70 18.24
CA GLU A 43 8.73 -0.61 18.81
C GLU A 43 8.04 -1.54 17.78
N ILE A 44 7.13 -1.03 16.97
CA ILE A 44 6.50 -1.80 15.88
C ILE A 44 7.56 -2.18 14.84
N ARG A 45 8.43 -1.24 14.46
CA ARG A 45 9.53 -1.55 13.53
C ARG A 45 10.49 -2.60 14.09
N LYS A 46 10.76 -2.62 15.40
CA LYS A 46 11.57 -3.68 16.04
C LYS A 46 10.88 -5.05 15.98
N LEU A 47 9.57 -5.11 16.21
CA LEU A 47 8.79 -6.35 16.09
C LEU A 47 8.78 -6.91 14.66
N LEU A 48 8.93 -6.05 13.66
CA LEU A 48 9.05 -6.43 12.26
C LEU A 48 10.46 -6.96 11.88
N ALA A 49 11.43 -6.96 12.80
CA ALA A 49 12.75 -7.52 12.52
C ALA A 49 12.66 -9.03 12.27
N GLY A 50 13.06 -9.48 11.07
CA GLY A 50 12.96 -10.88 10.68
C GLY A 50 11.63 -11.27 10.03
N CYS A 51 10.75 -10.31 9.70
CA CYS A 51 9.48 -10.60 9.05
C CYS A 51 9.65 -11.27 7.68
N GLU A 52 10.80 -11.10 7.02
CA GLU A 52 11.12 -11.74 5.74
C GLU A 52 11.18 -13.28 5.82
N LYS A 53 11.31 -13.82 7.04
CA LYS A 53 11.34 -15.27 7.30
C LYS A 53 9.98 -15.82 7.74
N LEU A 54 9.02 -14.94 8.04
CA LEU A 54 7.70 -15.37 8.44
C LEU A 54 6.94 -15.91 7.22
N PRO A 55 6.21 -17.02 7.36
CA PRO A 55 5.34 -17.48 6.28
C PRO A 55 4.30 -16.40 6.00
N VAL A 56 4.01 -16.20 4.71
CA VAL A 56 2.91 -15.33 4.29
C VAL A 56 1.62 -16.00 4.71
N ASP A 57 0.92 -15.39 5.66
CA ASP A 57 -0.38 -15.87 6.10
C ASP A 57 -1.45 -15.53 5.06
N SER A 58 -2.43 -16.42 4.88
CA SER A 58 -3.54 -16.15 3.96
C SER A 58 -4.53 -15.21 4.63
N SER A 59 -4.65 -13.99 4.12
CA SER A 59 -5.67 -13.05 4.58
C SER A 59 -6.97 -13.21 3.79
N THR A 60 -8.09 -13.01 4.47
CA THR A 60 -9.39 -12.88 3.79
C THR A 60 -9.47 -11.52 3.10
N PRO A 61 -9.90 -11.44 1.84
CA PRO A 61 -10.18 -10.17 1.19
C PRO A 61 -11.17 -9.35 2.02
N ILE A 62 -10.90 -8.05 2.16
CA ILE A 62 -11.85 -7.13 2.79
C ILE A 62 -12.84 -6.72 1.71
N GLU A 63 -14.12 -7.04 1.91
CA GLU A 63 -15.18 -6.54 1.04
C GLU A 63 -15.22 -5.02 1.12
N TYR A 64 -15.11 -4.37 -0.03
CA TYR A 64 -15.22 -2.93 -0.13
C TYR A 64 -16.08 -2.56 -1.33
N THR A 65 -16.87 -1.50 -1.18
CA THR A 65 -17.58 -0.88 -2.29
C THR A 65 -16.78 0.35 -2.71
N LEU A 66 -16.20 0.31 -3.91
CA LEU A 66 -15.54 1.49 -4.45
C LEU A 66 -16.60 2.57 -4.74
N CYS A 67 -16.41 3.77 -4.21
CA CYS A 67 -17.27 4.89 -4.56
C CYS A 67 -16.95 5.32 -6.00
N GLU A 68 -17.98 5.54 -6.82
CA GLU A 68 -17.80 5.87 -8.23
C GLU A 68 -17.15 7.26 -8.37
N VAL A 69 -15.94 7.31 -8.94
CA VAL A 69 -15.22 8.56 -9.15
C VAL A 69 -15.69 9.19 -10.45
N THR A 70 -16.66 10.11 -10.34
CA THR A 70 -17.31 10.75 -11.49
C THR A 70 -16.43 11.74 -12.26
N ASN A 71 -15.44 12.36 -11.61
CA ASN A 71 -14.54 13.32 -12.26
C ASN A 71 -13.07 12.92 -12.12
N LYS A 72 -12.63 11.97 -12.96
CA LYS A 72 -11.23 11.51 -13.02
C LYS A 72 -10.22 12.62 -13.33
N LYS A 73 -10.66 13.78 -13.84
CA LYS A 73 -9.80 14.93 -14.16
C LYS A 73 -9.31 15.70 -12.93
N ASP A 74 -10.03 15.58 -11.82
CA ASP A 74 -9.68 16.24 -10.56
C ASP A 74 -8.71 15.39 -9.71
N LEU A 75 -8.44 14.15 -10.14
CA LEU A 75 -7.55 13.24 -9.45
C LEU A 75 -6.09 13.59 -9.68
N SER A 76 -5.27 13.42 -8.65
CA SER A 76 -3.82 13.36 -8.83
C SER A 76 -3.44 12.14 -9.67
N THR A 77 -2.25 12.17 -10.25
CA THR A 77 -1.72 11.03 -11.03
C THR A 77 -1.73 9.73 -10.22
N ASP A 78 -1.35 9.77 -8.94
CA ASP A 78 -1.35 8.57 -8.08
C ASP A 78 -2.77 8.04 -7.81
N GLN A 79 -3.72 8.95 -7.58
CA GLN A 79 -5.13 8.60 -7.37
C GLN A 79 -5.76 8.01 -8.63
N LEU A 80 -5.38 8.52 -9.80
CA LEU A 80 -5.84 7.99 -11.09
C LEU A 80 -5.34 6.55 -11.28
N HIS A 81 -4.04 6.29 -11.06
CA HIS A 81 -3.48 4.94 -11.16
C HIS A 81 -4.15 3.97 -10.17
N LEU A 82 -4.41 4.39 -8.92
CA LEU A 82 -5.12 3.57 -7.95
C LEU A 82 -6.55 3.25 -8.39
N THR A 83 -7.23 4.21 -9.01
CA THR A 83 -8.59 4.02 -9.52
C THR A 83 -8.59 3.01 -10.67
N GLU A 84 -7.64 3.10 -11.60
CA GLU A 84 -7.46 2.14 -12.69
C GLU A 84 -7.16 0.72 -12.19
N ILE A 85 -6.36 0.60 -11.12
CA ILE A 85 -6.06 -0.68 -10.47
C ILE A 85 -7.30 -1.31 -9.87
N CYS A 86 -8.13 -0.55 -9.17
CA CYS A 86 -9.32 -1.09 -8.52
C CYS A 86 -10.48 -1.37 -9.50
N GLU A 87 -10.52 -0.68 -10.63
CA GLU A 87 -11.47 -0.97 -11.72
C GLU A 87 -11.10 -2.25 -12.50
N ASP A 88 -9.86 -2.72 -12.37
CA ASP A 88 -9.42 -3.97 -12.98
C ASP A 88 -10.08 -5.19 -12.30
N LYS A 89 -10.87 -5.93 -13.10
CA LYS A 89 -11.70 -7.08 -12.68
C LYS A 89 -10.92 -8.28 -12.10
N ASN A 90 -9.58 -8.25 -12.15
CA ASN A 90 -8.71 -9.36 -11.73
C ASN A 90 -7.94 -9.02 -10.43
N CYS A 91 -8.34 -7.99 -9.68
CA CYS A 91 -7.75 -7.67 -8.38
C CYS A 91 -8.23 -8.62 -7.28
#